data_AF-A0A8H5G124-F1
#
_entry.id   AF-A0A8H5G124-F1
#
_cell.length_a   1.000
_cell.length_b   1.000
_cell.length_c   1.000
_cell.angle_alpha   90.00
_cell.angle_beta   90.00
_cell.angle_gamma   90.00
#
_symmetry.space_group_name_H-M   'P 1'
#
loop_
_entity.id
_entity.type
_entity.pdbx_description
1 polymer ?
#
loop_
_entity_poly.entity_id
_entity_poly.type
_entity_poly.pdbx_seq_one_letter_code
_entity_poly.pdbx_strand_id
1 'polypeptide(L)'
;MIPAKALIILAVSYSAAAAALDKRAHVVSCADPTNNELITQEFGNAMNMASIASQYIAQNGADPLFVSYFMTNDPVAVKTKYDQIVSDVGPADIYCQPFPAGRNVNCSGLNALTRTPSGNIYLCPSWYNLADQSALCTQSGLASTRSGTIVHEMSHAEAGTHDHNGSCSGSKTLSPADALENATTYSCFAREVYKKTQC
;
A
#
# COMPACT_ATOMS: atom_id res chain seq x y z
N MET A 1 42.80 -11.00 -50.71
CA MET A 1 42.17 -11.92 -49.74
C MET A 1 42.45 -11.36 -48.34
N ILE A 2 41.44 -10.79 -47.69
CA ILE A 2 41.53 -10.18 -46.35
C ILE A 2 40.62 -11.00 -45.43
N PRO A 3 41.09 -11.47 -44.26
CA PRO A 3 40.25 -12.31 -43.40
C PRO A 3 39.23 -11.43 -42.67
N ALA A 4 37.96 -11.85 -42.72
CA ALA A 4 36.88 -11.23 -41.97
C ALA A 4 37.09 -11.47 -40.46
N LYS A 5 37.23 -10.38 -39.69
CA LYS A 5 37.18 -10.43 -38.22
C LYS A 5 35.74 -10.70 -37.79
N ALA A 6 35.54 -11.80 -37.07
CA ALA A 6 34.28 -12.11 -36.42
C ALA A 6 33.99 -11.06 -35.33
N LEU A 7 32.87 -10.36 -35.48
CA LEU A 7 32.35 -9.41 -34.50
C LEU A 7 31.53 -10.20 -33.47
N ILE A 8 32.05 -10.37 -32.26
CA ILE A 8 31.31 -10.96 -31.14
C ILE A 8 30.44 -9.84 -30.56
N ILE A 9 29.13 -9.92 -30.80
CA ILE A 9 28.14 -9.05 -30.16
C ILE A 9 27.80 -9.69 -28.81
N LEU A 10 28.38 -9.16 -27.74
CA LEU A 10 27.92 -9.42 -26.37
C LEU A 10 26.58 -8.72 -26.16
N ALA A 11 25.49 -9.48 -26.25
CA ALA A 11 24.19 -9.02 -25.80
C ALA A 11 24.22 -8.90 -24.27
N VAL A 12 24.38 -7.68 -23.77
CA VAL A 12 24.15 -7.38 -22.36
C VAL A 12 22.64 -7.46 -22.13
N SER A 13 22.17 -8.57 -21.57
CA SER A 13 20.79 -8.70 -21.13
C SER A 13 20.59 -7.83 -19.89
N TYR A 14 20.10 -6.61 -20.10
CA TYR A 14 19.52 -5.81 -19.03
C TYR A 14 18.28 -6.56 -18.52
N SER A 15 18.33 -7.01 -17.27
CA SER A 15 17.21 -7.69 -16.62
C SER A 15 15.99 -6.76 -16.58
N ALA A 16 14.83 -7.27 -16.98
CA ALA A 16 13.53 -6.60 -16.97
C ALA A 16 13.01 -6.22 -15.56
N ALA A 17 13.88 -6.21 -14.55
CA ALA A 17 13.56 -5.86 -13.16
C ALA A 17 13.53 -4.33 -12.92
N ALA A 18 14.10 -3.52 -13.82
CA ALA A 18 14.16 -2.07 -13.67
C ALA A 18 12.97 -1.30 -14.30
N ALA A 19 12.08 -1.98 -15.04
CA ALA A 19 11.06 -1.32 -15.87
C ALA A 19 9.62 -1.39 -15.33
N ALA A 20 9.44 -1.63 -14.02
CA ALA A 20 8.12 -1.74 -13.39
C ALA A 20 7.94 -0.86 -12.12
N LEU A 21 8.74 0.21 -11.99
CA LEU A 21 8.66 1.17 -10.88
C LEU A 21 8.24 2.57 -11.35
N ASP A 22 7.46 2.68 -12.42
CA ASP A 22 6.81 3.94 -12.82
C ASP A 22 5.34 3.93 -12.35
N LYS A 23 5.14 3.70 -11.04
CA LYS A 23 3.87 3.94 -10.34
C LYS A 23 4.04 5.23 -9.52
N ARG A 24 3.08 6.13 -9.69
CA ARG A 24 3.21 7.59 -9.64
C ARG A 24 3.16 8.23 -8.26
N ALA A 25 3.09 7.47 -7.16
CA ALA A 25 3.33 8.04 -5.85
C ALA A 25 4.77 8.54 -5.80
N HIS A 26 4.94 9.82 -6.13
CA HIS A 26 6.22 10.48 -6.11
C HIS A 26 6.56 10.69 -4.63
N VAL A 27 7.47 9.86 -4.11
CA VAL A 27 8.09 10.11 -2.82
C VAL A 27 8.78 11.46 -2.95
N VAL A 28 8.20 12.48 -2.30
CA VAL A 28 8.77 13.82 -2.31
C VAL A 28 10.06 13.75 -1.51
N SER A 29 11.16 14.08 -2.17
CA SER A 29 12.51 13.93 -1.64
C SER A 29 12.61 14.37 -0.18
N CYS A 30 12.82 13.39 0.70
CA CYS A 30 13.15 13.62 2.09
C CYS A 30 14.53 14.28 2.20
N ALA A 31 14.74 15.09 3.24
CA ALA A 31 16.06 15.59 3.60
C ALA A 31 17.05 14.46 3.95
N ASP A 32 16.54 13.36 4.52
CA ASP A 32 17.31 12.16 4.81
C ASP A 32 17.15 11.13 3.67
N PRO A 33 18.22 10.78 2.94
CA PRO A 33 18.15 9.81 1.85
C PRO A 33 17.73 8.41 2.32
N THR A 34 18.04 8.01 3.56
CA THR A 34 17.61 6.70 4.10
C THR A 34 16.09 6.64 4.25
N ASN A 35 15.44 7.78 4.57
CA ASN A 35 13.98 7.83 4.60
C ASN A 35 13.39 7.71 3.19
N ASN A 36 14.02 8.26 2.15
CA ASN A 36 13.54 8.08 0.77
C ASN A 36 13.55 6.60 0.35
N GLU A 37 14.65 5.90 0.61
CA GLU A 37 14.78 4.48 0.30
C GLU A 37 13.76 3.64 1.06
N LEU A 38 13.60 3.90 2.36
CA LEU A 38 12.62 3.19 3.20
C LEU A 38 11.18 3.41 2.69
N ILE A 39 10.79 4.64 2.37
CA ILE A 39 9.45 4.93 1.86
C ILE A 39 9.25 4.26 0.49
N THR A 40 10.23 4.34 -0.40
CA THR A 40 10.16 3.71 -1.72
C THR A 40 9.98 2.20 -1.61
N GLN A 41 10.75 1.56 -0.71
CA GLN A 41 10.62 0.13 -0.44
C GLN A 41 9.25 -0.22 0.14
N GLU A 42 8.79 0.51 1.16
CA GLU A 42 7.52 0.23 1.82
C GLU A 42 6.31 0.54 0.92
N PHE A 43 6.44 1.50 0.00
CA PHE A 43 5.45 1.76 -1.05
C PHE A 43 5.37 0.57 -2.02
N GLY A 44 6.50 0.08 -2.53
CA GLY A 44 6.52 -1.12 -3.38
C GLY A 44 5.91 -2.35 -2.69
N ASN A 45 6.22 -2.52 -1.40
CA ASN A 45 5.63 -3.53 -0.53
C ASN A 45 4.10 -3.38 -0.42
N ALA A 46 3.60 -2.16 -0.20
CA ALA A 46 2.18 -1.86 -0.13
C ALA A 46 1.45 -2.17 -1.44
N MET A 47 2.02 -1.78 -2.58
CA MET A 47 1.45 -2.07 -3.91
C MET A 47 1.40 -3.58 -4.17
N ASN A 48 2.44 -4.31 -3.80
CA ASN A 48 2.45 -5.76 -3.89
C ASN A 48 1.37 -6.39 -2.99
N MET A 49 1.24 -5.92 -1.74
CA MET A 49 0.24 -6.41 -0.79
C MET A 49 -1.19 -6.17 -1.29
N ALA A 50 -1.48 -4.97 -1.82
CA ALA A 50 -2.77 -4.63 -2.41
C ALA A 50 -3.07 -5.47 -3.67
N SER A 51 -2.06 -5.73 -4.51
CA SER A 51 -2.18 -6.61 -5.68
C SER A 51 -2.54 -8.04 -5.29
N ILE A 52 -1.87 -8.59 -4.28
CA ILE A 52 -2.16 -9.94 -3.75
C ILE A 52 -3.59 -9.99 -3.17
N ALA A 53 -4.02 -8.95 -2.46
CA ALA A 53 -5.40 -8.85 -1.96
C ALA A 53 -6.43 -8.83 -3.10
N SER A 54 -6.20 -8.04 -4.16
CA SER A 54 -7.06 -8.02 -5.36
C SER A 54 -7.14 -9.40 -6.03
N GLN A 55 -5.99 -10.07 -6.21
CA GLN A 55 -5.93 -11.40 -6.81
C GLN A 55 -6.63 -12.46 -5.94
N TYR A 56 -6.47 -12.37 -4.62
CA TYR A 56 -7.16 -13.25 -3.68
C TYR A 56 -8.67 -13.13 -3.84
N ILE A 57 -9.20 -11.92 -3.89
CA ILE A 57 -10.64 -11.69 -4.10
C ILE A 57 -11.09 -12.26 -5.44
N ALA A 58 -10.31 -12.06 -6.51
CA ALA A 58 -10.63 -12.58 -7.84
C ALA A 58 -10.74 -14.11 -7.86
N GLN A 59 -9.91 -14.80 -7.07
CA GLN A 59 -9.86 -16.27 -7.03
C GLN A 59 -10.89 -16.86 -6.06
N ASN A 60 -11.17 -16.19 -4.95
CA ASN A 60 -11.93 -16.76 -3.84
C ASN A 60 -13.34 -16.16 -3.68
N GLY A 61 -13.62 -14.99 -4.27
CA GLY A 61 -14.88 -14.29 -4.13
C GLY A 61 -15.18 -13.92 -2.67
N ALA A 62 -16.44 -14.10 -2.26
CA ALA A 62 -16.92 -13.83 -0.90
C ALA A 62 -16.61 -15.00 0.05
N ASP A 63 -15.34 -15.38 0.18
CA ASP A 63 -14.89 -16.42 1.10
C ASP A 63 -15.02 -15.97 2.58
N PRO A 64 -14.85 -16.87 3.56
CA PRO A 64 -14.98 -16.51 4.97
C PRO A 64 -14.05 -15.37 5.42
N LEU A 65 -12.84 -15.27 4.85
CA LEU A 65 -11.93 -14.16 5.18
C LEU A 65 -12.48 -12.84 4.65
N PHE A 66 -12.93 -12.80 3.39
CA PHE A 66 -13.58 -11.65 2.80
C PHE A 66 -14.80 -11.22 3.61
N VAL A 67 -15.71 -12.15 3.89
CA VAL A 67 -16.94 -11.87 4.65
C VAL A 67 -16.64 -11.33 6.04
N SER A 68 -15.53 -11.77 6.67
CA SER A 68 -15.16 -11.24 8.00
C SER A 68 -14.80 -9.76 8.01
N TYR A 69 -14.35 -9.20 6.88
CA TYR A 69 -13.95 -7.79 6.76
C TYR A 69 -14.97 -6.95 6.02
N PHE A 70 -15.53 -7.48 4.93
CA PHE A 70 -16.39 -6.75 4.01
C PHE A 70 -17.86 -7.20 4.09
N MET A 71 -18.20 -8.05 5.05
CA MET A 71 -19.59 -8.46 5.32
C MET A 71 -20.25 -9.05 4.07
N THR A 72 -21.37 -8.46 3.63
CA THR A 72 -22.14 -8.87 2.46
C THR A 72 -21.84 -8.03 1.21
N ASN A 73 -20.76 -7.24 1.20
CA ASN A 73 -20.41 -6.44 0.03
C ASN A 73 -20.05 -7.32 -1.18
N ASP A 74 -20.21 -6.75 -2.36
CA ASP A 74 -19.80 -7.39 -3.61
C ASP A 74 -18.26 -7.49 -3.68
N PRO A 75 -17.69 -8.70 -3.81
CA PRO A 75 -16.27 -8.90 -4.05
C PRO A 75 -15.71 -8.09 -5.21
N VAL A 76 -16.48 -7.89 -6.29
CA VAL A 76 -16.04 -7.12 -7.45
C VAL A 76 -15.81 -5.65 -7.06
N ALA A 77 -16.73 -5.05 -6.29
CA ALA A 77 -16.60 -3.67 -5.85
C ALA A 77 -15.37 -3.45 -4.95
N VAL A 78 -15.10 -4.38 -4.02
CA VAL A 78 -13.92 -4.30 -3.14
C VAL A 78 -12.64 -4.51 -3.94
N LYS A 79 -12.63 -5.48 -4.87
CA LYS A 79 -11.50 -5.72 -5.77
C LYS A 79 -11.19 -4.48 -6.60
N THR A 80 -12.19 -3.80 -7.14
CA THR A 80 -12.00 -2.56 -7.92
C THR A 80 -11.27 -1.50 -7.11
N LYS A 81 -11.54 -1.36 -5.81
CA LYS A 81 -10.82 -0.41 -4.95
C LYS A 81 -9.36 -0.81 -4.72
N TYR A 82 -9.05 -2.11 -4.60
CA TYR A 82 -7.65 -2.56 -4.61
C TYR A 82 -6.97 -2.34 -5.96
N ASP A 83 -7.68 -2.55 -7.07
CA ASP A 83 -7.15 -2.26 -8.41
C ASP A 83 -6.84 -0.77 -8.57
N GLN A 84 -7.68 0.12 -8.02
CA GLN A 84 -7.42 1.57 -7.96
C GLN A 84 -6.13 1.86 -7.19
N ILE A 85 -5.99 1.34 -5.96
CA ILE A 85 -4.78 1.48 -5.14
C ILE A 85 -3.54 1.01 -5.92
N VAL A 86 -3.61 -0.17 -6.55
CA VAL A 86 -2.50 -0.75 -7.31
C VAL A 86 -2.20 0.04 -8.57
N SER A 87 -3.20 0.64 -9.20
CA SER A 87 -3.02 1.44 -10.40
C SER A 87 -2.35 2.78 -10.12
N ASP A 88 -2.55 3.32 -8.91
CA ASP A 88 -1.88 4.54 -8.43
C ASP A 88 -1.94 5.66 -9.48
N VAL A 89 -3.17 5.96 -9.93
CA VAL A 89 -3.43 6.88 -11.04
C VAL A 89 -3.73 8.30 -10.57
N GLY A 90 -3.93 8.50 -9.28
CA GLY A 90 -4.17 9.80 -8.66
C GLY A 90 -2.94 10.71 -8.62
N PRO A 91 -3.13 11.99 -8.23
CA PRO A 91 -2.06 13.00 -8.17
C PRO A 91 -1.27 12.95 -6.85
N ALA A 92 -1.35 11.85 -6.10
CA ALA A 92 -0.91 11.80 -4.71
C ALA A 92 0.62 11.74 -4.59
N ASP A 93 1.18 12.77 -3.97
CA ASP A 93 2.56 12.77 -3.49
C ASP A 93 2.64 12.12 -2.09
N ILE A 94 3.73 11.41 -1.79
CA ILE A 94 4.04 10.94 -0.44
C ILE A 94 5.12 11.83 0.19
N TYR A 95 4.77 12.51 1.26
CA TYR A 95 5.66 13.39 2.02
C TYR A 95 6.22 12.69 3.25
N CYS A 96 7.54 12.74 3.41
CA CYS A 96 8.27 12.10 4.50
C CYS A 96 7.98 12.68 5.88
N GLN A 97 7.48 13.90 5.92
CA GLN A 97 7.08 14.58 7.13
C GLN A 97 5.81 15.38 6.83
N PRO A 98 5.01 15.72 7.85
CA PRO A 98 3.77 16.49 7.65
C PRO A 98 3.98 17.94 7.19
N PHE A 99 5.23 18.35 6.93
CA PHE A 99 5.60 19.76 6.82
C PHE A 99 6.74 20.01 5.83
N PRO A 100 6.57 20.99 4.93
CA PRO A 100 7.43 22.16 4.88
C PRO A 100 6.89 23.22 5.86
N ALA A 101 7.78 24.02 6.47
CA ALA A 101 7.42 25.03 7.46
C ALA A 101 6.19 25.88 7.04
N GLY A 102 5.11 25.87 7.84
CA GLY A 102 3.97 26.79 7.69
C GLY A 102 2.58 26.20 7.41
N ARG A 103 2.38 24.88 7.39
CA ARG A 103 1.03 24.26 7.29
C ARG A 103 0.75 23.35 8.49
N ASN A 104 -0.31 23.63 9.26
CA ASN A 104 -0.66 22.92 10.49
C ASN A 104 -1.30 21.54 10.20
N VAL A 105 -0.48 20.51 9.99
CA VAL A 105 -0.94 19.11 10.01
C VAL A 105 -0.58 18.48 11.35
N ASN A 106 -1.57 18.04 12.14
CA ASN A 106 -1.33 17.46 13.46
C ASN A 106 -1.17 15.95 13.38
N CYS A 107 0.01 15.43 13.73
CA CYS A 107 0.30 14.00 13.80
C CYS A 107 0.04 13.35 15.16
N SER A 108 -0.59 14.06 16.10
CA SER A 108 -0.88 13.52 17.43
C SER A 108 -1.75 12.26 17.33
N GLY A 109 -1.15 11.10 17.59
CA GLY A 109 -1.83 9.81 17.56
C GLY A 109 -1.96 9.16 16.18
N LEU A 110 -1.35 9.73 15.13
CA LEU A 110 -1.44 9.25 13.76
C LEU A 110 -0.11 8.70 13.27
N ASN A 111 -0.16 7.63 12.46
CA ASN A 111 1.01 7.13 11.74
C ASN A 111 1.19 7.83 10.40
N ALA A 112 0.11 8.10 9.70
CA ALA A 112 0.10 8.92 8.50
C ALA A 112 -1.26 9.59 8.38
N LEU A 113 -1.43 10.41 7.35
CA LEU A 113 -2.72 10.96 6.96
C LEU A 113 -2.74 11.31 5.47
N THR A 114 -3.90 11.14 4.85
CA THR A 114 -4.19 11.61 3.50
C THR A 114 -4.97 12.91 3.53
N ARG A 115 -4.55 13.90 2.73
CA ARG A 115 -5.25 15.18 2.57
C ARG A 115 -6.16 15.19 1.35
N THR A 116 -7.46 15.21 1.59
CA THR A 116 -8.49 15.43 0.56
C THR A 116 -8.62 16.93 0.24
N PRO A 117 -8.80 17.35 -1.02
CA PRO A 117 -8.96 16.52 -2.23
C PRO A 117 -7.65 16.18 -2.95
N SER A 118 -6.49 16.61 -2.45
CA SER A 118 -5.21 16.40 -3.15
C SER A 118 -4.77 14.93 -3.24
N GLY A 119 -5.21 14.07 -2.33
CA GLY A 119 -4.69 12.70 -2.23
C GLY A 119 -3.29 12.60 -1.60
N ASN A 120 -2.61 13.72 -1.39
CA ASN A 120 -1.29 13.76 -0.76
C ASN A 120 -1.27 13.05 0.59
N ILE A 121 -0.27 12.18 0.76
CA ILE A 121 -0.06 11.39 1.97
C ILE A 121 1.10 12.01 2.74
N TYR A 122 0.91 12.16 4.06
CA TYR A 122 1.94 12.69 4.96
C TYR A 122 2.28 11.65 6.01
N LEU A 123 3.53 11.19 6.01
CA LEU A 123 4.01 10.23 6.99
C LEU A 123 4.37 10.95 8.30
N CYS A 124 3.79 10.50 9.40
CA CYS A 124 4.09 11.00 10.74
C CYS A 124 5.32 10.29 11.32
N PRO A 125 6.02 10.89 12.30
CA PRO A 125 7.19 10.28 12.93
C PRO A 125 6.97 8.86 13.46
N SER A 126 5.77 8.52 13.96
CA SER A 126 5.48 7.18 14.47
C SER A 126 5.43 6.09 13.40
N TRP A 127 5.17 6.44 12.13
CA TRP A 127 5.20 5.47 11.02
C TRP A 127 6.57 4.81 10.87
N TYR A 128 7.64 5.58 11.08
CA TYR A 128 9.01 5.06 11.01
C TYR A 128 9.28 3.98 12.07
N ASN A 129 8.53 3.97 13.18
CA ASN A 129 8.65 2.98 14.25
C ASN A 129 7.77 1.74 14.04
N LEU A 130 6.94 1.70 13.00
CA LEU A 130 6.15 0.51 12.67
C LEU A 130 7.04 -0.62 12.15
N ALA A 131 6.53 -1.84 12.24
CA ALA A 131 7.23 -3.00 11.70
C ALA A 131 7.32 -2.93 10.17
N ASP A 132 8.35 -3.57 9.60
CA ASP A 132 8.37 -3.85 8.16
C ASP A 132 7.39 -4.97 7.80
N GLN A 133 7.24 -5.24 6.50
CA GLN A 133 6.34 -6.27 6.00
C GLN A 133 6.67 -7.70 6.48
N SER A 134 7.94 -8.01 6.76
CA SER A 134 8.36 -9.36 7.18
C SER A 134 7.79 -9.77 8.53
N ALA A 135 7.42 -8.80 9.37
CA ALA A 135 6.74 -9.04 10.63
C ALA A 135 5.41 -9.79 10.48
N LEU A 136 4.75 -9.71 9.32
CA LEU A 136 3.51 -10.47 9.04
C LEU A 136 3.75 -11.98 9.10
N CYS A 137 4.93 -12.45 8.70
CA CYS A 137 5.26 -13.87 8.67
C CYS A 137 5.92 -14.37 9.96
N THR A 138 6.56 -13.48 10.72
CA THR A 138 7.35 -13.85 11.90
C THR A 138 6.63 -13.65 13.23
N GLN A 139 5.60 -12.80 13.29
CA GLN A 139 4.86 -12.52 14.52
C GLN A 139 3.57 -13.37 14.64
N SER A 140 3.22 -13.73 15.87
CA SER A 140 2.03 -14.56 16.16
C SER A 140 0.71 -13.85 15.86
N GLY A 141 0.68 -12.51 15.84
CA GLY A 141 -0.48 -11.69 15.52
C GLY A 141 -0.46 -11.08 14.11
N LEU A 142 -1.42 -10.21 13.82
CA LEU A 142 -1.42 -9.39 12.61
C LEU A 142 -0.68 -8.08 12.91
N ALA A 143 0.60 -8.02 12.56
CA ALA A 143 1.43 -6.86 12.84
C ALA A 143 0.91 -5.58 12.14
N SER A 144 1.05 -4.43 12.81
CA SER A 144 0.92 -3.12 12.18
C SER A 144 2.22 -2.80 11.44
N THR A 145 2.14 -2.73 10.11
CA THR A 145 3.31 -2.52 9.26
C THR A 145 3.28 -1.17 8.57
N ARG A 146 4.47 -0.70 8.18
CA ARG A 146 4.64 0.49 7.33
C ARG A 146 3.88 0.36 6.02
N SER A 147 4.07 -0.74 5.29
CA SER A 147 3.33 -1.05 4.06
C SER A 147 1.82 -1.14 4.26
N GLY A 148 1.35 -1.72 5.37
CA GLY A 148 -0.07 -1.78 5.70
C GLY A 148 -0.67 -0.40 5.96
N THR A 149 0.10 0.53 6.55
CA THR A 149 -0.31 1.93 6.70
C THR A 149 -0.39 2.62 5.34
N ILE A 150 0.55 2.37 4.43
CA ILE A 150 0.47 2.92 3.06
C ILE A 150 -0.78 2.40 2.32
N VAL A 151 -1.15 1.12 2.45
CA VAL A 151 -2.42 0.60 1.88
C VAL A 151 -3.64 1.35 2.43
N HIS A 152 -3.64 1.66 3.73
CA HIS A 152 -4.69 2.46 4.36
C HIS A 152 -4.80 3.85 3.73
N GLU A 153 -3.69 4.60 3.69
CA GLU A 153 -3.67 5.97 3.18
C GLU A 153 -3.97 6.04 1.67
N MET A 154 -3.48 5.08 0.90
CA MET A 154 -3.77 4.96 -0.53
C MET A 154 -5.25 4.67 -0.79
N SER A 155 -5.93 3.96 0.12
CA SER A 155 -7.38 3.77 -0.02
C SER A 155 -8.15 5.09 0.11
N HIS A 156 -7.68 6.03 0.94
CA HIS A 156 -8.26 7.37 0.99
C HIS A 156 -8.00 8.11 -0.33
N ALA A 157 -6.76 8.08 -0.81
CA ALA A 157 -6.32 8.85 -1.98
C ALA A 157 -6.99 8.37 -3.28
N GLU A 158 -7.04 7.06 -3.50
CA GLU A 158 -7.45 6.47 -4.79
C GLU A 158 -8.90 5.95 -4.78
N ALA A 159 -9.42 5.54 -3.63
CA ALA A 159 -10.70 4.86 -3.50
C ALA A 159 -11.73 5.63 -2.65
N GLY A 160 -11.37 6.80 -2.13
CA GLY A 160 -12.26 7.70 -1.39
C GLY A 160 -12.80 7.12 -0.09
N THR A 161 -12.03 6.27 0.60
CA THR A 161 -12.40 5.70 1.90
C THR A 161 -12.33 6.75 3.03
N HIS A 162 -12.80 6.38 4.22
CA HIS A 162 -12.91 7.15 5.45
C HIS A 162 -12.46 6.30 6.66
N ASP A 163 -12.37 6.92 7.84
CA ASP A 163 -11.97 6.25 9.09
C ASP A 163 -13.16 6.02 10.02
N HIS A 164 -13.94 4.97 9.74
CA HIS A 164 -15.04 4.56 10.61
C HIS A 164 -14.52 3.81 11.85
N ASN A 165 -13.42 3.06 11.71
CA ASN A 165 -12.75 2.37 12.81
C ASN A 165 -11.26 2.17 12.52
N GLY A 166 -10.41 2.45 13.52
CA GLY A 166 -8.95 2.36 13.40
C GLY A 166 -8.32 1.01 13.73
N SER A 167 -9.11 -0.02 14.06
CA SER A 167 -8.59 -1.35 14.46
C SER A 167 -9.09 -2.47 13.56
N CYS A 168 -8.29 -3.53 13.37
CA CYS A 168 -8.71 -4.68 12.58
C CYS A 168 -9.89 -5.43 13.21
N SER A 169 -9.93 -5.56 14.54
CA SER A 169 -11.08 -6.14 15.24
C SER A 169 -12.33 -5.30 15.06
N GLY A 170 -12.22 -3.97 15.16
CA GLY A 170 -13.34 -3.07 14.94
C GLY A 170 -13.84 -3.07 13.49
N SER A 171 -12.95 -3.15 12.49
CA SER A 171 -13.32 -3.33 11.08
C SER A 171 -14.23 -4.54 10.85
N LYS A 172 -14.01 -5.65 11.58
CA LYS A 172 -14.83 -6.87 11.48
C LYS A 172 -16.22 -6.75 12.12
N THR A 173 -16.54 -5.60 12.73
CA THR A 173 -17.83 -5.34 13.39
C THR A 173 -18.64 -4.22 12.73
N LEU A 174 -18.10 -3.62 11.66
CA LEU A 174 -18.75 -2.55 10.92
C LEU A 174 -19.99 -3.04 10.17
N SER A 175 -20.88 -2.10 9.85
CA SER A 175 -21.94 -2.37 8.87
C SER A 175 -21.31 -2.64 7.49
N PRO A 176 -22.01 -3.31 6.55
CA PRO A 176 -21.50 -3.47 5.19
C PRO A 176 -21.11 -2.14 4.53
N ALA A 177 -21.93 -1.09 4.69
CA ALA A 177 -21.64 0.22 4.11
C ALA A 177 -20.37 0.83 4.71
N ASP A 178 -20.27 0.88 6.04
CA ASP A 178 -19.07 1.41 6.71
C ASP A 178 -17.83 0.56 6.40
N ALA A 179 -17.96 -0.76 6.28
CA ALA A 179 -16.83 -1.65 5.95
C ALA A 179 -16.28 -1.39 4.54
N LEU A 180 -17.15 -1.09 3.57
CA LEU A 180 -16.78 -0.73 2.20
C LEU A 180 -16.09 0.64 2.12
N GLU A 181 -16.43 1.53 3.04
CA GLU A 181 -15.88 2.89 3.11
C GLU A 181 -14.69 2.98 4.07
N ASN A 182 -14.41 2.01 4.93
CA ASN A 182 -13.40 2.13 5.97
C ASN A 182 -11.97 1.74 5.52
N ALA A 183 -11.03 2.68 5.54
CA ALA A 183 -9.65 2.49 5.11
C ALA A 183 -8.91 1.38 5.89
N THR A 184 -9.15 1.30 7.20
CA THR A 184 -8.56 0.23 8.04
C THR A 184 -9.00 -1.16 7.60
N THR A 185 -10.24 -1.32 7.11
CA THR A 185 -10.72 -2.61 6.60
C THR A 185 -9.84 -3.08 5.44
N TYR A 186 -9.48 -2.19 4.51
CA TYR A 186 -8.58 -2.51 3.39
C TYR A 186 -7.18 -2.88 3.85
N SER A 187 -6.60 -2.13 4.77
CA SER A 187 -5.26 -2.42 5.31
C SER A 187 -5.21 -3.76 6.06
N CYS A 188 -6.21 -4.04 6.88
CA CYS A 188 -6.26 -5.25 7.69
C CYS A 188 -6.51 -6.50 6.83
N PHE A 189 -7.47 -6.43 5.89
CA PHE A 189 -7.71 -7.54 4.96
C PHE A 189 -6.47 -7.84 4.12
N ALA A 190 -5.81 -6.82 3.55
CA ALA A 190 -4.62 -7.01 2.73
C ALA A 190 -3.48 -7.67 3.50
N ARG A 191 -3.26 -7.27 4.76
CA ARG A 191 -2.27 -7.91 5.65
C ARG A 191 -2.65 -9.34 6.02
N GLU A 192 -3.93 -9.63 6.30
CA GLU A 192 -4.35 -11.01 6.60
C GLU A 192 -4.22 -11.92 5.38
N VAL A 193 -4.57 -11.44 4.18
CA VAL A 193 -4.37 -12.17 2.93
C VAL A 193 -2.88 -12.42 2.69
N TYR A 194 -2.03 -11.40 2.85
CA TYR A 194 -0.58 -11.57 2.68
C TYR A 194 -0.05 -12.62 3.66
N LYS A 195 -0.38 -12.50 4.95
CA LYS A 195 0.00 -13.48 5.97
C LYS A 195 -0.46 -14.91 5.62
N LYS A 196 -1.69 -15.06 5.14
CA LYS A 196 -2.29 -16.35 4.81
C LYS A 196 -1.66 -17.01 3.58
N THR A 197 -1.15 -16.22 2.63
CA THR A 197 -0.78 -16.72 1.29
C THR A 197 0.71 -16.66 0.98
N GLN A 198 1.50 -15.87 1.72
CA GLN A 198 2.90 -15.59 1.39
C GLN A 198 3.92 -16.02 2.47
N CYS A 199 3.49 -16.59 3.61
CA CYS A 199 4.36 -16.80 4.79
C CYS A 199 4.76 -18.27 5.08
#